data_AF-A0A5Q0LFM2-F1
#
_entry.id   AF-A0A5Q0LFM2-F1
#
_cell.length_a   1.000
_cell.length_b   1.000
_cell.length_c   1.000
_cell.angle_alpha   90.00
_cell.angle_beta   90.00
_cell.angle_gamma   90.00
#
_symmetry.space_group_name_H-M   'P 1'
#
loop_
_entity.id
_entity.type
_entity.pdbx_description
1 polymer ?
#
loop_
_entity_poly.entity_id
_entity_poly.type
_entity_poly.pdbx_seq_one_letter_code
_entity_poly.pdbx_strand_id
1 'polypeptide(L)'
;MPEAPASQAPENALTFTFPGAQARADALNRNLAEWINATDQLGGRANLRTSPPAPGEQGDVAVAVDIINASAAVVAAVTNAFFLWLQQRRPSYRRIEFEAVRPDGTRVSGTVDDEAQLPAVMAQLSAFAVAPPGADG
;
A
#
# COMPACT_ATOMS: atom_id res chain seq x y z
N MET A 1 10.35 -23.90 28.38
CA MET A 1 10.91 -23.39 27.11
C MET A 1 10.31 -22.01 26.92
N PRO A 2 11.09 -20.92 26.82
CA PRO A 2 10.51 -19.62 26.53
C PRO A 2 9.94 -19.66 25.10
N GLU A 3 8.66 -19.38 24.97
CA GLU A 3 8.02 -19.11 23.68
C GLU A 3 8.81 -17.99 23.00
N ALA A 4 9.17 -18.19 21.72
CA ALA A 4 9.77 -17.15 20.91
C ALA A 4 8.86 -15.91 20.99
N PRO A 5 9.39 -14.69 21.23
CA PRO A 5 8.54 -13.52 21.17
C PRO A 5 7.87 -13.56 19.80
N ALA A 6 6.53 -13.59 19.79
CA ALA A 6 5.76 -13.43 18.57
C ALA A 6 6.42 -12.27 17.82
N SER A 7 7.07 -12.59 16.69
CA SER A 7 7.85 -11.65 15.90
C SER A 7 7.03 -10.39 15.83
N GLN A 8 7.44 -9.34 16.55
CA GLN A 8 6.73 -8.08 16.55
C GLN A 8 6.62 -7.73 15.08
N ALA A 9 5.41 -7.86 14.52
CA ALA A 9 5.17 -7.47 13.15
C ALA A 9 5.71 -6.05 13.09
N PRO A 10 6.56 -5.71 12.10
CA PRO A 10 7.03 -4.34 11.98
C PRO A 10 5.81 -3.45 12.14
N GLU A 11 5.93 -2.39 12.94
CA GLU A 11 4.85 -1.44 13.21
C GLU A 11 4.52 -0.73 11.89
N ASN A 12 3.79 -1.45 11.05
CA ASN A 12 3.42 -1.09 9.71
C ASN A 12 2.30 -0.08 9.85
N ALA A 13 2.50 1.11 9.30
CA ALA A 13 1.47 2.12 9.29
C ALA A 13 0.46 1.90 8.17
N LEU A 14 0.93 1.43 7.01
CA LEU A 14 0.10 1.04 5.87
C LEU A 14 0.78 -0.07 5.07
N THR A 15 -0.03 -0.97 4.54
CA THR A 15 0.35 -2.01 3.60
C THR A 15 -0.41 -1.79 2.30
N PHE A 16 0.29 -1.69 1.17
CA PHE A 16 -0.31 -1.60 -0.17
C PHE A 16 -0.22 -2.94 -0.89
N THR A 17 -1.30 -3.31 -1.58
CA THR A 17 -1.38 -4.50 -2.43
C THR A 17 -2.08 -4.16 -3.73
N PHE A 18 -1.79 -4.93 -4.79
CA PHE A 18 -2.43 -4.78 -6.10
C PHE A 18 -3.14 -6.08 -6.47
N PRO A 19 -4.47 -6.08 -6.62
CA PRO A 19 -5.19 -7.25 -7.08
C PRO A 19 -4.92 -7.53 -8.56
N GLY A 20 -5.10 -8.79 -8.97
CA GLY A 20 -4.99 -9.24 -10.36
C GLY A 20 -3.91 -10.30 -10.57
N ALA A 21 -3.45 -10.44 -11.81
CA ALA A 21 -2.45 -11.46 -12.16
C ALA A 21 -1.14 -11.24 -11.38
N GLN A 22 -0.62 -12.31 -10.75
CA GLN A 22 0.53 -12.25 -9.85
C GLN A 22 1.76 -11.53 -10.44
N ALA A 23 2.15 -11.85 -11.67
CA ALA A 23 3.30 -11.20 -12.32
C ALA A 23 3.11 -9.69 -12.48
N ARG A 24 1.87 -9.24 -12.70
CA ARG A 24 1.52 -7.82 -12.78
C ARG A 24 1.51 -7.18 -11.40
N ALA A 25 0.93 -7.85 -10.41
CA ALA A 25 0.91 -7.38 -9.02
C ALA A 25 2.33 -7.25 -8.46
N ASP A 26 3.19 -8.26 -8.61
CA ASP A 26 4.59 -8.23 -8.18
C ASP A 26 5.35 -7.06 -8.84
N ALA A 27 5.20 -6.88 -10.16
CA ALA A 27 5.84 -5.76 -10.86
C ALA A 27 5.35 -4.39 -10.36
N LEU A 28 4.05 -4.22 -10.09
CA LEU A 28 3.49 -2.98 -9.55
C LEU A 28 3.96 -2.73 -8.12
N ASN A 29 3.96 -3.74 -7.26
CA ASN A 29 4.45 -3.65 -5.88
C ASN A 29 5.92 -3.28 -5.82
N ARG A 30 6.78 -4.02 -6.55
CA ARG A 30 8.23 -3.71 -6.63
C ARG A 30 8.44 -2.29 -7.09
N ASN A 31 7.76 -1.91 -8.16
CA ASN A 31 7.93 -0.59 -8.71
C ASN A 31 7.45 0.53 -7.78
N LEU A 32 6.35 0.31 -7.05
CA LEU A 32 5.88 1.24 -6.03
C LEU A 32 6.89 1.36 -4.89
N ALA A 33 7.43 0.24 -4.38
CA ALA A 33 8.42 0.27 -3.32
C ALA A 33 9.69 1.01 -3.76
N GLU A 34 10.18 0.77 -4.98
CA GLU A 34 11.31 1.51 -5.55
C GLU A 34 11.00 3.01 -5.64
N TRP A 35 9.80 3.38 -6.09
CA TRP A 35 9.38 4.78 -6.18
C TRP A 35 9.33 5.49 -4.83
N ILE A 36 8.73 4.85 -3.83
CA ILE A 36 8.66 5.39 -2.47
C ILE A 36 10.06 5.52 -1.88
N ASN A 37 10.92 4.53 -2.05
CA ASN A 37 12.30 4.59 -1.55
C ASN A 37 13.17 5.61 -2.29
N ALA A 38 12.87 5.91 -3.56
CA ALA A 38 13.53 6.97 -4.32
C ALA A 38 13.06 8.39 -3.94
N THR A 39 11.95 8.50 -3.21
CA THR A 39 11.44 9.78 -2.72
C THR A 39 12.23 10.21 -1.49
N ASP A 40 12.90 11.36 -1.56
CA ASP A 40 13.83 11.88 -0.52
C ASP A 40 13.25 11.84 0.91
N GLN A 41 11.98 12.23 1.07
CA GLN A 41 11.30 12.25 2.38
C GLN A 41 10.93 10.86 2.92
N LEU A 42 10.98 9.82 2.09
CA LEU A 42 10.48 8.47 2.36
C LEU A 42 11.55 7.39 2.16
N GLY A 43 12.79 7.77 1.88
CA GLY A 43 13.90 6.85 1.63
C GLY A 43 14.04 5.81 2.74
N GLY A 44 14.01 4.53 2.37
CA GLY A 44 14.13 3.39 3.28
C GLY A 44 12.87 3.03 4.07
N ARG A 45 11.73 3.69 3.81
CA ARG A 45 10.48 3.49 4.56
C ARG A 45 9.56 2.44 3.96
N ALA A 46 9.72 2.11 2.68
CA ALA A 46 8.94 1.09 1.99
C ALA A 46 9.71 -0.24 1.97
N ASN A 47 9.09 -1.28 2.53
CA ASN A 47 9.63 -2.64 2.52
C ASN A 47 8.74 -3.55 1.67
N LEU A 48 9.34 -4.38 0.82
CA LEU A 48 8.60 -5.39 0.08
C LEU A 48 8.43 -6.62 0.96
N ARG A 49 7.19 -6.86 1.37
CA ARG A 49 6.83 -8.06 2.10
C ARG A 49 6.23 -9.09 1.17
N THR A 50 6.79 -10.28 1.16
CA THR A 50 6.10 -11.46 0.63
C THR A 50 5.18 -11.99 1.72
N SER A 51 3.87 -11.80 1.54
CA SER A 51 2.85 -12.35 2.42
C SER A 51 2.30 -13.64 1.79
N PRO A 52 2.05 -14.70 2.57
CA PRO A 52 1.32 -15.84 2.06
C PRO A 52 -0.07 -15.37 1.57
N PRO A 53 -0.56 -15.92 0.44
CA PRO A 53 -1.88 -15.62 -0.08
C PRO A 53 -2.95 -15.87 1.00
N ALA A 54 -3.99 -15.04 1.04
CA ALA A 54 -5.09 -15.26 1.96
C ALA A 54 -5.77 -16.62 1.69
N PRO A 55 -6.32 -17.31 2.71
CA PRO A 55 -6.96 -18.60 2.54
C PRO A 55 -8.14 -18.49 1.55
N GLY A 56 -7.98 -19.10 0.37
CA GLY A 56 -8.94 -19.05 -0.74
C GLY A 56 -8.37 -18.48 -2.04
N GLU A 57 -7.21 -17.83 -1.99
CA GLU A 57 -6.51 -17.32 -3.17
C GLU A 57 -5.52 -18.40 -3.66
N GLN A 58 -5.89 -19.09 -4.73
CA GLN A 58 -5.05 -20.13 -5.35
C GLN A 58 -3.95 -19.45 -6.18
N GLY A 59 -2.86 -19.04 -5.54
CA GLY A 59 -1.75 -18.37 -6.20
C GLY A 59 -0.58 -18.14 -5.26
N ASP A 60 0.63 -18.22 -5.78
CA ASP A 60 1.90 -18.11 -5.07
C ASP A 60 2.07 -16.73 -4.38
N VAL A 61 3.05 -16.63 -3.47
CA VAL A 61 3.27 -15.53 -2.51
C VAL A 61 2.85 -14.13 -3.01
N ALA A 62 1.93 -13.47 -2.29
CA ALA A 62 1.52 -12.10 -2.59
C ALA A 62 2.61 -11.13 -2.15
N VAL A 63 3.03 -10.23 -3.04
CA VAL A 63 3.96 -9.14 -2.69
C VAL A 63 3.14 -7.94 -2.26
N ALA A 64 3.52 -7.32 -1.15
CA ALA A 64 2.92 -6.12 -0.59
C ALA A 64 4.01 -5.08 -0.28
N VAL A 65 3.64 -3.81 -0.27
CA VAL A 65 4.53 -2.70 0.13
C VAL A 65 4.14 -2.21 1.51
N ASP A 66 5.02 -2.45 2.48
CA ASP A 66 4.84 -2.07 3.87
C ASP A 66 5.54 -0.74 4.18
N ILE A 67 4.82 0.17 4.81
CA ILE A 67 5.32 1.48 5.25
C ILE A 67 5.57 1.43 6.74
N ILE A 68 6.84 1.63 7.13
CA ILE A 68 7.27 1.48 8.52
C ILE A 68 7.33 2.85 9.24
N ASN A 69 6.90 2.92 10.50
CA ASN A 69 7.09 4.08 11.37
C ASN A 69 6.49 5.39 10.79
N ALA A 70 5.20 5.39 10.45
CA ALA A 70 4.60 6.59 9.85
C ALA A 70 3.94 7.50 10.90
N SER A 71 4.61 8.62 11.20
CA SER A 71 3.92 9.81 11.71
C SER A 71 2.89 10.29 10.69
N ALA A 72 1.90 11.10 11.10
CA ALA A 72 0.91 11.69 10.17
C ALA A 72 1.56 12.39 8.95
N ALA A 73 2.73 13.04 9.14
CA ALA A 73 3.50 13.64 8.06
C ALA A 73 4.08 12.60 7.07
N VAL A 74 4.53 11.45 7.54
CA VAL A 74 5.03 10.35 6.71
C VAL A 74 3.88 9.72 5.94
N VAL A 75 2.72 9.53 6.58
CA VAL A 75 1.51 9.05 5.92
C VAL A 75 1.11 9.98 4.78
N ALA A 76 1.05 11.30 5.02
CA ALA A 76 0.75 12.28 3.99
C ALA A 76 1.76 12.25 2.84
N ALA A 77 3.06 12.15 3.15
CA ALA A 77 4.12 12.04 2.15
C ALA A 77 3.99 10.76 1.31
N VAL A 78 3.69 9.61 1.92
CA VAL A 78 3.45 8.35 1.20
C VAL A 78 2.23 8.44 0.30
N THR A 79 1.11 8.97 0.79
CA THR A 79 -0.09 9.13 -0.03
C THR A 79 0.18 10.03 -1.24
N ASN A 80 0.94 11.11 -1.05
CA ASN A 80 1.35 11.99 -2.14
C ASN A 80 2.31 11.30 -3.13
N ALA A 81 3.31 10.56 -2.63
CA ALA A 81 4.23 9.80 -3.47
C ALA A 81 3.49 8.74 -4.30
N PHE A 82 2.54 8.03 -3.69
CA PHE A 82 1.67 7.07 -4.38
C PHE A 82 0.81 7.73 -5.46
N PHE A 83 0.27 8.92 -5.19
CA PHE A 83 -0.48 9.69 -6.17
C PHE A 83 0.36 10.09 -7.39
N LEU A 84 1.58 10.60 -7.17
CA LEU A 84 2.50 10.94 -8.25
C LEU A 84 2.90 9.69 -9.06
N TRP A 85 3.11 8.56 -8.38
CA TRP A 85 3.35 7.28 -9.03
C TRP A 85 2.18 6.85 -9.91
N LEU A 86 0.94 6.95 -9.42
CA LEU A 86 -0.27 6.66 -10.19
C LEU A 86 -0.38 7.55 -11.42
N GLN A 87 -0.14 8.86 -11.28
CA GLN A 87 -0.13 9.81 -12.40
C GLN A 87 0.86 9.40 -13.49
N GLN A 88 2.07 8.99 -13.09
CA GLN A 88 3.10 8.62 -14.05
C GLN A 88 2.88 7.24 -14.68
N ARG A 89 2.25 6.31 -13.95
CA ARG A 89 2.03 4.93 -14.40
C ARG A 89 0.72 4.72 -15.15
N ARG A 90 -0.32 5.49 -14.85
CA ARG A 90 -1.63 5.41 -15.51
C ARG A 90 -1.56 5.40 -17.04
N PRO A 91 -0.75 6.21 -17.77
CA PRO A 91 -0.69 6.10 -19.22
C PRO A 91 -0.17 4.74 -19.75
N SER A 92 0.54 3.97 -18.93
CA SER A 92 1.03 2.63 -19.28
C SER A 92 0.03 1.50 -18.97
N TYR A 93 -1.02 1.77 -18.19
CA TYR A 93 -1.99 0.77 -17.76
C TYR A 93 -3.42 1.26 -17.99
N ARG A 94 -4.25 0.43 -18.64
CA ARG A 94 -5.67 0.76 -18.86
C ARG A 94 -6.42 1.05 -17.56
N ARG A 95 -6.12 0.29 -16.51
CA ARG A 95 -6.75 0.36 -15.18
C ARG A 95 -5.76 -0.09 -14.12
N ILE A 96 -5.63 0.66 -13.04
CA ILE A 96 -4.83 0.31 -11.86
C ILE A 96 -5.78 0.17 -10.68
N GLU A 97 -5.81 -1.02 -10.09
CA GLU A 97 -6.55 -1.33 -8.87
C GLU A 97 -5.55 -1.53 -7.75
N PHE A 98 -5.86 -1.05 -6.56
CA PHE A 98 -5.02 -1.23 -5.39
C PHE A 98 -5.87 -1.36 -4.13
N GLU A 99 -5.30 -1.97 -3.11
CA GLU A 99 -5.83 -2.03 -1.76
C GLU A 99 -4.78 -1.50 -0.79
N ALA A 100 -5.23 -0.75 0.20
CA ALA A 100 -4.40 -0.24 1.29
C ALA A 100 -4.99 -0.75 2.60
N VAL A 101 -4.16 -1.37 3.42
CA VAL A 101 -4.53 -2.01 4.69
C VAL A 101 -3.80 -1.30 5.83
N ARG A 102 -4.51 -1.03 6.91
CA ARG A 102 -3.95 -0.48 8.14
C ARG A 102 -3.55 -1.60 9.11
N PRO A 103 -2.67 -1.32 10.08
CA PRO A 103 -2.33 -2.28 11.12
C PRO A 103 -3.54 -2.75 11.95
N ASP A 104 -4.61 -1.94 12.00
CA ASP A 104 -5.88 -2.26 12.68
C ASP A 104 -6.73 -3.31 11.90
N GLY A 105 -6.31 -3.68 10.69
CA GLY A 105 -7.03 -4.61 9.82
C GLY A 105 -8.09 -3.95 8.93
N THR A 106 -8.37 -2.66 9.13
CA THR A 106 -9.20 -1.88 8.20
C THR A 106 -8.53 -1.83 6.83
N ARG A 107 -9.33 -1.91 5.77
CA ARG A 107 -8.86 -1.89 4.38
C ARG A 107 -9.67 -0.91 3.56
N VAL A 108 -9.01 -0.29 2.59
CA VAL A 108 -9.64 0.54 1.58
C VAL A 108 -9.13 0.13 0.21
N SER A 109 -10.04 -0.03 -0.75
CA SER A 109 -9.70 -0.32 -2.14
C SER A 109 -9.93 0.91 -3.02
N GLY A 110 -9.04 1.12 -3.98
CA GLY A 110 -9.15 2.18 -4.97
C GLY A 110 -8.99 1.64 -6.39
N THR A 111 -9.61 2.31 -7.34
CA THR A 111 -9.47 2.01 -8.77
C THR A 111 -9.27 3.31 -9.53
N VAL A 112 -8.27 3.33 -10.39
CA VAL A 112 -7.96 4.45 -11.27
C VAL A 112 -7.93 3.93 -12.71
N ASP A 113 -8.91 4.34 -13.50
CA ASP A 113 -9.00 4.14 -14.94
C ASP A 113 -8.73 5.48 -15.67
N ASP A 114 -9.20 6.58 -15.07
CA ASP A 114 -9.06 7.93 -15.62
C ASP A 114 -8.37 8.94 -14.67
N GLU A 115 -7.73 9.96 -15.27
CA GLU A 115 -7.08 11.05 -14.53
C GLU A 115 -8.08 11.80 -13.64
N ALA A 116 -9.35 11.93 -14.09
CA ALA A 116 -10.40 12.56 -13.30
C ALA A 116 -10.69 11.84 -11.96
N GLN A 117 -10.33 10.56 -11.84
CA GLN A 117 -10.54 9.77 -10.61
C GLN A 117 -9.42 9.94 -9.59
N LEU A 118 -8.22 10.36 -10.03
CA LEU A 118 -7.06 10.54 -9.17
C LEU A 118 -7.32 11.42 -7.94
N PRO A 119 -7.93 12.62 -8.03
CA PRO A 119 -8.17 13.44 -6.85
C PRO A 119 -9.13 12.79 -5.85
N ALA A 120 -10.15 12.07 -6.33
CA ALA A 120 -11.10 11.36 -5.47
C ALA A 120 -10.42 10.20 -4.73
N VAL A 121 -9.62 9.42 -5.45
CA VAL A 121 -8.85 8.30 -4.90
C VAL A 121 -7.81 8.78 -3.90
N MET A 122 -7.13 9.90 -4.18
CA MET A 122 -6.20 10.54 -3.24
C MET A 122 -6.91 10.96 -1.96
N ALA A 123 -8.04 11.68 -2.08
CA ALA A 123 -8.80 12.13 -0.92
C ALA A 123 -9.28 10.96 -0.05
N GLN A 124 -9.75 9.88 -0.68
CA GLN A 124 -10.16 8.65 0.02
C GLN A 124 -8.98 8.00 0.76
N LEU A 125 -7.83 7.85 0.10
CA LEU A 125 -6.65 7.24 0.72
C LEU A 125 -6.10 8.11 1.86
N SER A 126 -6.04 9.42 1.67
CA SER A 126 -5.62 10.36 2.72
C SER A 126 -6.54 10.31 3.93
N ALA A 127 -7.86 10.34 3.71
CA ALA A 127 -8.86 10.26 4.78
C ALA A 127 -8.75 8.93 5.55
N PHE A 128 -8.63 7.81 4.84
CA PHE A 128 -8.44 6.49 5.44
C PHE A 128 -7.18 6.41 6.30
N ALA A 129 -6.09 7.02 5.83
CA ALA A 129 -4.80 6.94 6.48
C ALA A 129 -4.69 7.83 7.73
N VAL A 130 -5.50 8.89 7.84
CA VAL A 130 -5.56 9.77 9.03
C VAL A 130 -6.72 9.45 9.97
N ALA A 131 -7.70 8.65 9.54
CA ALA A 131 -8.84 8.27 10.37
C ALA A 131 -8.36 7.55 11.66
N PRO A 132 -8.93 7.84 12.84
CA PRO A 132 -8.62 7.05 14.03
C PRO A 132 -9.06 5.59 13.84
N PRO A 133 -8.36 4.62 14.44
CA PRO A 133 -8.83 3.22 14.44
C PRO A 133 -10.22 3.16 15.08
N GLY A 134 -11.17 2.49 14.42
CA GLY A 134 -12.56 2.36 14.90
C GLY A 134 -13.53 3.48 14.52
N ALA A 135 -13.23 4.32 13.54
CA ALA A 135 -14.15 5.38 13.07
C ALA A 135 -15.30 4.88 12.16
N ASP A 136 -15.27 3.62 11.72
CA ASP A 136 -16.37 2.99 11.01
C ASP A 136 -17.42 2.48 12.01
N GLY A 137 -18.39 3.35 12.31
CA GLY A 137 -19.61 3.04 13.08
C GLY A 137 -20.85 3.05 12.18
#